data_AF-A0AAW7X4E9-F1
#
_entry.id   AF-A0AAW7X4E9-F1
#
_cell.length_a   1.000
_cell.length_b   1.000
_cell.length_c   1.000
_cell.angle_alpha   90.00
_cell.angle_beta   90.00
_cell.angle_gamma   90.00
#
_symmetry.space_group_name_H-M   'P 1'
#
loop_
_entity.id
_entity.type
_entity.pdbx_description
1 polymer ?
#
loop_
_entity_poly.entity_id
_entity_poly.type
_entity_poly.pdbx_seq_one_letter_code
_entity_poly.pdbx_strand_id
1 'polypeptide(L)'
;MIHSVLNEGVKGMQASQREMQKAAHEIASTNIPASTQAAPQNPADAAIPPVSEPPKSGTVGNIAEPIVELKRQELLFTASAAVVSTANKTIGSLLDVKS
;
A
#
# COMPACT_ATOMS: atom_id res chain seq x y z
N MET A 1 31.58 1.44 1.67
CA MET A 1 30.54 0.79 0.84
C MET A 1 29.46 0.08 1.66
N ILE A 2 29.76 -0.60 2.78
CA ILE A 2 28.74 -1.30 3.60
C ILE A 2 27.77 -0.33 4.30
N HIS A 3 28.27 0.81 4.78
CA HIS A 3 27.43 1.80 5.49
C HIS A 3 26.33 2.41 4.59
N SER A 4 26.62 2.63 3.31
CA SER A 4 25.64 3.18 2.35
C SER A 4 24.56 2.18 1.98
N VAL A 5 24.89 0.89 1.80
CA VAL A 5 23.89 -0.16 1.50
C VAL A 5 23.03 -0.50 2.72
N LEU A 6 23.56 -0.38 3.94
CA LEU A 6 22.78 -0.52 5.17
C LEU A 6 21.76 0.61 5.31
N ASN A 7 22.19 1.85 5.08
CA ASN A 7 21.30 3.02 5.12
C ASN A 7 20.21 2.93 4.04
N GLU A 8 20.55 2.53 2.82
CA GLU A 8 19.57 2.30 1.76
C GLU A 8 18.64 1.11 2.05
N GLY A 9 19.12 0.06 2.72
CA GLY A 9 18.27 -1.03 3.20
C GLY A 9 17.26 -0.57 4.24
N VAL A 10 17.69 0.19 5.25
CA VAL A 10 16.78 0.74 6.27
C VAL A 10 15.78 1.71 5.65
N LYS A 11 16.24 2.62 4.78
CA LYS A 11 15.40 3.57 4.05
C LYS A 11 14.39 2.87 3.14
N GLY A 12 14.82 1.81 2.47
CA GLY A 12 13.98 0.93 1.65
C GLY A 12 12.88 0.25 2.46
N MET A 13 13.18 -0.26 3.67
CA MET A 13 12.18 -0.84 4.57
C MET A 13 11.20 0.20 5.15
N GLN A 14 11.64 1.45 5.38
CA GLN A 14 10.76 2.51 5.87
C GLN A 14 9.84 3.06 4.77
N ALA A 15 10.34 3.19 3.53
CA ALA A 15 9.51 3.51 2.38
C ALA A 15 8.54 2.37 2.08
N SER A 16 9.09 1.15 2.02
CA SER A 16 8.52 -0.14 2.42
C SER A 16 7.10 -0.09 3.00
N GLN A 17 7.12 0.03 4.32
CA GLN A 17 5.97 0.00 5.20
C GLN A 17 4.94 1.10 4.91
N ARG A 18 5.36 2.30 4.49
CA ARG A 18 4.44 3.40 4.22
C ARG A 18 3.56 3.13 3.00
N GLU A 19 4.14 2.71 1.89
CA GLU A 19 3.36 2.37 0.69
C GLU A 19 2.53 1.10 0.91
N MET A 20 3.03 0.14 1.70
CA MET A 20 2.28 -1.06 2.07
C MET A 20 1.02 -0.71 2.86
N GLN A 21 1.12 0.22 3.82
CA GLN A 21 -0.04 0.74 4.56
C GLN A 21 -1.02 1.44 3.61
N LYS A 22 -0.54 2.30 2.71
CA LYS A 22 -1.39 3.00 1.73
C LYS A 22 -2.17 2.02 0.85
N ALA A 23 -1.50 1.03 0.26
CA ALA A 23 -2.13 0.00 -0.56
C ALA A 23 -3.17 -0.82 0.24
N ALA A 24 -2.87 -1.16 1.50
CA ALA A 24 -3.83 -1.84 2.38
C ALA A 24 -5.09 -1.00 2.64
N HIS A 25 -4.96 0.32 2.81
CA HIS A 25 -6.11 1.21 2.99
C HIS A 25 -6.96 1.32 1.72
N GLU A 26 -6.34 1.33 0.54
CA GLU A 26 -7.03 1.39 -0.75
C GLU A 26 -7.77 0.08 -1.07
N ILE A 27 -7.20 -1.07 -0.71
CA ILE A 27 -7.87 -2.37 -0.77
C ILE A 27 -9.08 -2.38 0.18
N ALA A 28 -8.90 -1.90 1.40
CA ALA A 28 -9.96 -1.87 2.41
C ALA A 28 -11.12 -0.95 1.99
N SER A 29 -10.83 0.24 1.47
CA SER A 29 -11.84 1.22 1.05
C SER A 29 -12.60 0.78 -0.21
N THR A 30 -11.93 0.09 -1.15
CA THR A 30 -12.56 -0.43 -2.37
C THR A 30 -13.58 -1.53 -2.09
N ASN A 31 -13.40 -2.27 -0.99
CA ASN A 31 -14.33 -3.33 -0.57
C ASN A 31 -15.54 -2.80 0.22
N ILE A 32 -15.63 -1.50 0.52
CA ILE A 32 -16.80 -0.92 1.20
C ILE A 32 -17.80 -0.50 0.10
N PRO A 33 -18.93 -1.21 -0.07
CA PRO A 33 -19.89 -0.88 -1.13
C PRO A 33 -20.41 0.55 -0.94
N ALA A 34 -20.28 1.36 -1.98
CA ALA A 34 -20.75 2.76 -2.04
C ALA A 34 -22.30 2.92 -1.96
N SER A 35 -23.03 1.88 -1.55
CA SER A 35 -24.50 1.83 -1.53
C SER A 35 -25.14 2.16 -0.17
N THR A 36 -24.37 2.57 0.84
CA THR A 36 -24.94 2.94 2.16
C THR A 36 -25.16 4.45 2.37
N GLN A 37 -25.32 5.23 1.29
CA GLN A 37 -25.75 6.62 1.41
C GLN A 37 -27.02 6.87 0.58
N ALA A 38 -28.12 6.26 1.02
CA ALA A 38 -29.47 6.62 0.61
C ALA A 38 -30.22 7.31 1.78
N ALA A 39 -30.31 8.66 1.71
CA ALA A 39 -31.46 9.57 1.94
C ALA A 39 -32.30 9.50 3.27
N PRO A 40 -33.13 10.51 3.68
CA PRO A 40 -33.71 11.61 2.87
C PRO A 40 -33.94 13.02 3.54
N GLN A 41 -34.47 13.97 2.73
CA GLN A 41 -35.42 15.07 3.04
C GLN A 41 -34.95 16.54 3.06
N ASN A 42 -35.00 17.18 1.88
CA ASN A 42 -35.51 18.55 1.79
C ASN A 42 -36.82 18.50 0.94
N PRO A 43 -38.01 18.74 1.52
CA PRO A 43 -39.27 18.58 0.80
C PRO A 43 -39.66 19.90 0.11
N ALA A 44 -38.90 20.35 -0.88
CA ALA A 44 -39.25 21.55 -1.65
C ALA A 44 -38.46 21.65 -2.95
N ASP A 45 -38.49 20.64 -3.82
CA ASP A 45 -38.36 20.96 -5.24
C ASP A 45 -39.09 19.94 -6.12
N ALA A 46 -39.84 20.48 -7.07
CA ALA A 46 -40.78 19.78 -7.90
C ALA A 46 -40.10 19.30 -9.20
N ALA A 47 -40.55 18.13 -9.66
CA ALA A 47 -40.66 17.78 -11.07
C ALA A 47 -39.48 18.10 -12.02
N ILE A 48 -38.45 17.24 -12.01
CA ILE A 48 -37.80 16.69 -13.24
C ILE A 48 -37.30 15.29 -12.85
N PRO A 49 -37.64 14.19 -13.56
CA PRO A 49 -36.95 12.92 -13.35
C PRO A 49 -35.48 13.10 -13.75
N PRO A 50 -34.50 12.88 -12.86
CA PRO A 50 -33.10 12.94 -13.25
C PRO A 50 -32.88 11.87 -14.31
N VAL A 51 -32.44 12.29 -15.50
CA VAL A 51 -31.90 11.38 -16.51
C VAL A 51 -30.78 10.63 -15.80
N SER A 52 -31.07 9.40 -15.41
CA SER A 52 -30.12 8.52 -14.77
C SER A 52 -29.08 8.22 -15.83
N GLU A 53 -27.95 8.92 -15.77
CA GLU A 53 -26.75 8.48 -16.47
C GLU A 53 -26.56 7.00 -16.11
N PRO A 54 -26.39 6.11 -17.10
CA PRO A 54 -26.20 4.70 -16.81
C PRO A 54 -25.02 4.62 -15.84
N PRO A 55 -25.18 3.98 -14.67
CA PRO A 55 -24.05 3.74 -13.79
C PRO A 55 -23.01 3.03 -14.66
N LYS A 56 -21.82 3.62 -14.79
CA LYS A 56 -20.70 3.01 -15.49
C LYS A 56 -20.48 1.64 -14.86
N SER A 57 -21.11 0.64 -15.47
CA SER A 57 -20.96 -0.77 -15.15
C SER A 57 -19.59 -1.17 -15.65
N GLY A 58 -18.58 -0.84 -14.86
CA GLY A 58 -17.16 -1.09 -15.12
C GLY A 58 -16.29 -1.01 -13.86
N THR A 59 -16.83 -0.53 -12.74
CA THR A 59 -16.15 -0.45 -11.44
C THR A 59 -16.49 -1.65 -10.55
N VAL A 60 -16.41 -2.87 -11.08
CA VAL A 60 -16.14 -4.02 -10.21
C VAL A 60 -14.68 -3.84 -9.81
N GLY A 61 -14.48 -3.53 -8.53
CA GLY A 61 -13.28 -2.88 -7.96
C GLY A 61 -11.95 -3.26 -8.61
N ASN A 62 -11.21 -2.23 -9.05
CA ASN A 62 -9.82 -2.36 -9.45
C ASN A 62 -8.91 -2.58 -8.21
N ILE A 63 -9.17 -3.65 -7.46
CA ILE A 63 -8.34 -4.11 -6.33
C ILE A 63 -7.05 -4.77 -6.81
N ALA A 64 -6.97 -5.14 -8.09
CA ALA A 64 -5.81 -5.80 -8.66
C ALA A 64 -4.57 -4.92 -8.59
N GLU A 65 -4.70 -3.63 -8.93
CA GLU A 65 -3.61 -2.66 -8.87
C GLU A 65 -3.00 -2.53 -7.46
N PRO A 66 -3.78 -2.23 -6.40
CA PRO A 66 -3.21 -2.11 -5.07
C PRO A 66 -2.73 -3.45 -4.48
N ILE A 67 -3.28 -4.61 -4.91
CA ILE A 67 -2.74 -5.92 -4.50
C ILE A 67 -1.35 -6.16 -5.11
N VAL A 68 -1.17 -5.86 -6.40
CA VAL A 68 0.13 -5.99 -7.07
C VAL A 68 1.14 -5.04 -6.45
N GLU A 69 0.73 -3.81 -6.16
CA GLU A 69 1.58 -2.82 -5.50
C GLU A 69 1.97 -3.25 -4.08
N LEU A 70 1.04 -3.79 -3.31
CA LEU A 70 1.31 -4.37 -1.98
C LEU A 70 2.40 -5.46 -2.07
N LYS A 71 2.30 -6.36 -3.05
CA LYS A 71 3.27 -7.44 -3.27
C LYS A 71 4.63 -6.94 -3.75
N ARG A 72 4.65 -5.95 -4.64
CA ARG A 72 5.88 -5.27 -5.08
C ARG A 72 6.62 -4.69 -3.86
N GLN A 73 5.87 -4.06 -2.98
CA GLN A 73 6.39 -3.40 -1.80
C GLN A 73 6.87 -4.40 -0.73
N GLU A 74 6.19 -5.54 -0.56
CA GLU A 74 6.63 -6.68 0.26
C GLU A 74 7.97 -7.26 -0.21
N LEU A 75 8.15 -7.43 -1.52
CA LEU A 75 9.40 -7.91 -2.10
C LEU A 75 10.54 -6.92 -1.87
N LEU A 76 10.28 -5.63 -2.04
CA LEU A 76 11.26 -4.59 -1.74
C LEU A 76 11.65 -4.56 -0.26
N PHE A 77 10.68 -4.72 0.65
CA PHE A 77 10.96 -4.85 2.08
C PHE A 77 11.91 -6.01 2.35
N THR A 78 11.59 -7.18 1.80
CA THR A 78 12.34 -8.41 2.02
C THR A 78 13.76 -8.31 1.47
N ALA A 79 13.92 -7.73 0.28
CA ALA A 79 15.24 -7.47 -0.31
C ALA A 79 16.06 -6.52 0.57
N SER A 80 15.47 -5.42 1.02
CA SER A 80 16.12 -4.49 1.93
C SER A 80 16.49 -5.14 3.28
N ALA A 81 15.61 -5.97 3.84
CA ALA A 81 15.87 -6.72 5.08
C ALA A 81 17.02 -7.72 4.91
N ALA A 82 17.12 -8.37 3.75
CA ALA A 82 18.23 -9.28 3.44
C ALA A 82 19.59 -8.53 3.38
N VAL A 83 19.62 -7.31 2.83
CA VAL A 83 20.82 -6.46 2.84
C VAL A 83 21.22 -6.09 4.26
N VAL A 84 20.28 -5.63 5.08
CA VAL A 84 20.54 -5.28 6.49
C VAL A 84 21.03 -6.49 7.27
N SER A 85 20.40 -7.66 7.08
CA SER A 85 20.80 -8.91 7.74
C SER A 85 22.21 -9.33 7.34
N THR A 86 22.55 -9.25 6.05
CA THR A 86 23.89 -9.58 5.54
C THR A 86 24.94 -8.61 6.10
N ALA A 87 24.65 -7.31 6.10
CA ALA A 87 25.53 -6.31 6.69
C ALA A 87 25.78 -6.57 8.19
N ASN A 88 24.72 -6.93 8.94
CA ASN A 88 24.85 -7.29 10.35
C ASN A 88 25.71 -8.54 10.55
N LYS A 89 25.53 -9.57 9.73
CA LYS A 89 26.37 -10.79 9.76
C LYS A 89 27.83 -10.47 9.43
N THR A 90 28.10 -9.63 8.43
CA THR A 90 29.47 -9.22 8.09
C THR A 90 30.11 -8.46 9.24
N ILE A 91 29.41 -7.50 9.86
CA ILE A 91 29.90 -6.77 11.04
C ILE A 91 30.19 -7.75 12.18
N GLY A 92 29.26 -8.66 12.47
CA GLY A 92 29.44 -9.69 13.49
C GLY A 92 30.69 -10.54 13.25
N SER A 93 30.88 -11.02 12.01
CA SER A 93 32.08 -11.81 11.66
C SER A 93 33.39 -11.01 11.79
N LEU A 94 33.39 -9.71 11.44
CA LEU A 94 34.58 -8.86 11.58
C LEU A 94 34.93 -8.59 13.05
N LEU A 95 33.92 -8.53 13.91
CA LEU A 95 34.08 -8.29 15.35
C LEU A 95 34.56 -9.56 16.07
N ASP A 96 34.07 -10.73 15.64
CA ASP A 96 34.46 -12.04 16.15
C ASP A 96 35.94 -12.36 15.83
N VAL A 97 36.40 -12.06 14.60
CA VAL A 97 37.79 -12.32 14.18
C VAL A 97 38.83 -11.42 14.87
N LYS A 98 38.40 -10.29 15.47
CA LYS A 98 39.30 -9.33 16.14
C LYS A 98 39.37 -9.54 17.67
N SER A 99 38.61 -10.49 18.22
CA SER A 99 38.63 -10.83 19.66
C SER A 99 39.70 -11.87 19.99
#